data_AF-A0AAX2H8S7-F1
#
_entry.id   AF-A0AAX2H8S7-F1
#
_cell.length_a   1.000
_cell.length_b   1.000
_cell.length_c   1.000
_cell.angle_alpha   90.00
_cell.angle_beta   90.00
_cell.angle_gamma   90.00
#
_symmetry.space_group_name_H-M   'P 1'
#
loop_
_entity.id
_entity.type
_entity.pdbx_description
1 polymer ?
#
loop_
_entity_poly.entity_id
_entity_poly.type
_entity_poly.pdbx_seq_one_letter_code
_entity_poly.pdbx_strand_id
1 'polypeptide(L)'
;MVSADFVQNLIKINKVDAIPNLSKQLLFVTAYKLLAALYNGSPENNKPAGAFAMKRKNIKGISCADDEKLSMCTARYLSIGALNIIALALLSSSAVAGVGEDVAAEMKRYYMATVDSCDGGKLPAYYCSGLMIRGTSTNPKYYTWNPSPDSKISGGVSFEYLRADTKFKDPGVSKIKGFVFQPYSYLKPGMKRTPQVLCSFPIDSWTNNRNDLGCGDHSETVSLETACELKNVHTAEQWVADYLQVGANHKEQCGFRHVSARNGADGVAQFYASVRARSLLMNESTQLKKDTFETQNELRLATWPDDSTSLPIMAFFYVEDPHFGSGLKFAQHDQQDWVVKTGHSYVPIIKIIYPPTINDHAAFVFNPADQVVCPKYFDASTWSEKDGKWSLVVIPSACGRTIGTFDSQAASKELMDLHGQDSQFKALPSGDSLPVQISCLASNYRGKSRWYLEPWRSARGLTEAQVLAAGCNP
;
A
#
# COMPACT_ATOMS: atom_id res chain seq x y z
N MET A 1 -8.10 29.77 -5.28
CA MET A 1 -9.18 29.65 -4.27
C MET A 1 -8.58 29.02 -3.01
N VAL A 2 -8.54 29.75 -1.90
CA VAL A 2 -8.18 29.16 -0.60
C VAL A 2 -9.39 28.34 -0.14
N SER A 3 -9.25 27.03 0.10
CA SER A 3 -10.39 26.18 0.46
C SER A 3 -10.93 26.55 1.85
N ALA A 4 -12.23 26.34 2.05
CA ALA A 4 -12.91 26.59 3.33
C ALA A 4 -12.27 25.82 4.51
N ASP A 5 -11.54 24.73 4.23
CA ASP A 5 -10.82 23.92 5.22
C ASP A 5 -9.64 24.68 5.86
N PHE A 6 -8.99 25.58 5.12
CA PHE A 6 -7.89 26.38 5.65
C PHE A 6 -8.36 27.37 6.73
N VAL A 7 -9.53 27.98 6.51
CA VAL A 7 -10.15 28.91 7.45
C VAL A 7 -10.68 28.17 8.69
N GLN A 8 -11.27 26.99 8.50
CA GLN A 8 -11.73 26.13 9.60
C GLN A 8 -10.56 25.65 10.49
N ASN A 9 -9.41 25.35 9.90
CA ASN A 9 -8.22 24.93 10.65
C ASN A 9 -7.58 26.07 11.46
N LEU A 10 -7.60 27.31 10.96
CA LEU A 10 -7.17 28.49 11.72
C LEU A 10 -8.07 28.77 12.94
N ILE A 11 -9.38 28.52 12.82
CA ILE A 11 -10.33 28.65 13.93
C ILE A 11 -10.09 27.58 15.01
N LYS A 12 -9.72 26.36 14.61
CA LYS A 12 -9.38 25.28 15.55
C LYS A 12 -8.12 25.56 16.36
N ILE A 13 -7.08 26.13 15.76
CA ILE A 13 -5.82 26.49 16.45
C ILE A 13 -6.06 27.51 17.57
N ASN A 14 -7.02 28.42 17.39
CA ASN A 14 -7.35 29.42 18.41
C ASN A 14 -7.95 28.81 19.69
N LYS A 15 -8.55 27.61 19.58
CA LYS A 15 -9.18 26.86 20.69
C LYS A 15 -8.27 25.85 21.40
N VAL A 16 -7.00 25.73 21.02
CA VAL A 16 -6.05 24.81 21.67
C VAL A 16 -5.39 25.49 22.86
N ASP A 17 -5.70 25.09 24.09
CA ASP A 17 -5.20 25.74 25.32
C ASP A 17 -3.69 25.53 25.59
N ALA A 18 -3.06 24.61 24.86
CA ALA A 18 -1.64 24.29 25.00
C ALA A 18 -0.68 25.29 24.30
N ILE A 19 -1.19 26.32 23.63
CA ILE A 19 -0.37 27.31 22.91
C ILE A 19 -0.39 28.65 23.68
N PRO A 20 0.79 29.21 24.07
CA PRO A 20 0.86 30.52 24.73
C PRO A 20 0.14 31.61 23.94
N ASN A 21 -0.59 32.50 24.63
CA ASN A 21 -1.43 33.53 24.01
C ASN A 21 -0.67 34.45 23.01
N LEU A 22 0.61 34.71 23.28
CA LEU A 22 1.47 35.49 22.38
C LEU A 22 1.69 34.79 21.02
N SER A 23 1.86 33.46 21.05
CA SER A 23 2.06 32.64 19.86
C SER A 23 0.79 32.52 19.02
N LYS A 24 -0.39 32.46 19.66
CA LYS A 24 -1.69 32.50 18.96
C LYS A 24 -1.91 33.82 18.23
N GLN A 25 -1.59 34.94 18.89
CA GLN A 25 -1.71 36.27 18.29
C GLN A 25 -0.75 36.48 17.12
N LEU A 26 0.49 35.98 17.24
CA LEU A 26 1.49 36.08 16.18
C LEU A 26 1.14 35.22 14.95
N LEU A 27 0.61 34.01 15.16
CA LEU A 27 0.09 33.14 14.09
C LEU A 27 -1.07 33.81 13.34
N PHE A 28 -1.99 34.45 14.06
CA PHE A 28 -3.14 35.13 13.45
C PHE A 28 -2.73 36.34 12.60
N VAL A 29 -1.81 37.17 13.09
CA VAL A 29 -1.31 38.34 12.34
C VAL A 29 -0.48 37.90 11.12
N THR A 30 0.26 36.79 11.23
CA THR A 30 1.07 36.25 10.13
C THR A 30 0.20 35.64 9.04
N ALA A 31 -0.84 34.87 9.41
CA ALA A 31 -1.82 34.33 8.46
C ALA A 31 -2.59 35.43 7.72
N TYR A 32 -2.97 36.50 8.42
CA TYR A 32 -3.63 37.66 7.80
C TYR A 32 -2.72 38.39 6.79
N LYS A 33 -1.43 38.58 7.12
CA LYS A 33 -0.46 39.20 6.20
C LYS A 33 -0.16 38.31 5.00
N LEU A 34 -0.11 36.99 5.16
CA LEU A 34 0.05 36.04 4.05
C LEU A 34 -1.14 36.08 3.10
N LEU A 35 -2.36 36.12 3.64
CA LEU A 35 -3.59 36.27 2.85
C LEU A 35 -3.64 37.60 2.09
N ALA A 36 -3.21 38.70 2.71
CA ALA A 36 -3.11 40.01 2.06
C ALA A 36 -2.05 40.05 0.94
N ALA A 37 -0.91 39.36 1.12
CA ALA A 37 0.14 39.25 0.11
C ALA A 37 -0.28 38.38 -1.08
N LEU A 38 -1.02 37.29 -0.84
CA LEU A 38 -1.58 36.42 -1.89
C LEU A 38 -2.69 37.11 -2.69
N TYR A 39 -3.40 38.08 -2.09
CA TYR A 39 -4.45 38.85 -2.77
C TYR A 39 -3.88 39.99 -3.63
N ASN A 40 -2.74 40.58 -3.23
CA ASN A 40 -2.08 41.66 -3.97
C ASN A 40 -1.19 41.16 -5.14
N GLY A 41 -1.15 39.85 -5.39
CA GLY A 41 -0.33 39.22 -6.45
C GLY A 41 -1.04 38.96 -7.78
N SER A 42 -2.27 39.44 -7.99
CA SER A 42 -2.99 39.26 -9.26
C SER A 42 -3.07 40.58 -10.04
N PRO A 43 -2.39 40.71 -11.20
CA PRO A 43 -2.54 41.85 -12.06
C PRO A 43 -3.71 41.58 -13.00
N GLU A 44 -4.96 41.79 -12.57
CA GLU A 44 -6.07 42.14 -13.48
C GLU A 44 -7.36 42.49 -12.71
N ASN A 45 -7.97 43.60 -13.12
CA ASN A 45 -9.32 44.10 -12.82
C ASN A 45 -9.55 44.96 -11.57
N ASN A 46 -9.46 46.28 -11.81
CA ASN A 46 -10.09 47.37 -11.06
C ASN A 46 -11.62 47.18 -10.94
N LYS A 47 -12.14 46.95 -9.73
CA LYS A 47 -13.40 47.53 -9.17
C LYS A 47 -13.55 47.18 -7.67
N PRO A 48 -14.13 48.05 -6.83
CA PRO A 48 -14.10 47.92 -5.38
C PRO A 48 -15.31 47.13 -4.84
N ALA A 49 -15.11 46.22 -3.88
CA ALA A 49 -16.19 45.65 -3.09
C ALA A 49 -15.75 45.27 -1.66
N GLY A 50 -16.40 45.89 -0.67
CA GLY A 50 -16.63 45.31 0.66
C GLY A 50 -15.55 45.50 1.72
N ALA A 51 -15.58 46.63 2.42
CA ALA A 51 -14.80 46.86 3.63
C ALA A 51 -15.16 45.86 4.76
N PHE A 52 -14.23 44.97 5.13
CA PHE A 52 -14.27 44.28 6.42
C PHE A 52 -13.73 45.20 7.52
N ALA A 53 -14.61 46.01 8.11
CA ALA A 53 -14.31 46.79 9.30
C ALA A 53 -14.40 45.92 10.56
N MET A 54 -13.28 45.37 11.05
CA MET A 54 -13.20 44.85 12.42
C MET A 54 -12.76 45.97 13.38
N LYS A 55 -13.60 46.26 14.37
CA LYS A 55 -13.33 47.20 15.47
C LYS A 55 -12.01 46.83 16.18
N ARG A 56 -11.10 47.80 16.32
CA ARG A 56 -9.93 47.71 17.20
C ARG A 56 -10.39 47.40 18.64
N LYS A 57 -10.30 46.14 19.07
CA LYS A 57 -10.30 45.81 20.50
C LYS A 57 -8.85 45.73 20.95
N ASN A 58 -8.57 46.49 22.01
CA ASN A 58 -7.26 46.71 22.64
C ASN A 58 -6.44 45.43 22.81
N ILE A 59 -5.31 45.32 22.11
CA ILE A 59 -4.22 44.40 22.43
C ILE A 59 -3.46 45.05 23.60
N LYS A 60 -3.78 44.66 24.84
CA LYS A 60 -2.96 45.00 26.02
C LYS A 60 -1.80 43.99 26.08
N GLY A 61 -0.55 44.46 26.03
CA GLY A 61 0.61 43.62 26.36
C GLY A 61 1.92 43.84 25.60
N ILE A 62 2.12 44.93 24.86
CA ILE A 62 3.43 45.24 24.27
C ILE A 62 3.90 46.60 24.80
N SER A 63 4.77 46.60 25.81
CA SER A 63 5.55 47.78 26.20
C SER A 63 6.94 47.67 25.59
N CYS A 64 7.22 48.46 24.56
CA CYS A 64 8.59 48.78 24.20
C CYS A 64 9.03 49.89 25.17
N ALA A 65 10.12 49.70 25.90
CA ALA A 65 10.67 50.76 26.74
C ALA A 65 11.10 51.94 25.86
N ASP A 66 10.75 53.14 26.30
CA ASP A 66 11.08 54.41 25.65
C ASP A 66 12.61 54.60 25.66
N ASP A 67 13.26 54.34 24.51
CA ASP A 67 14.52 54.95 24.01
C ASP A 67 15.30 54.10 22.98
N GLU A 68 14.72 53.03 22.44
CA GLU A 68 15.24 52.41 21.20
C GLU A 68 14.35 52.72 20.00
N LYS A 69 14.95 53.34 18.96
CA LYS A 69 14.28 53.67 17.69
C LYS A 69 13.48 52.47 17.19
N LEU A 70 12.19 52.68 16.90
CA LEU A 70 11.21 51.71 16.37
C LEU A 70 11.73 50.82 15.22
N SER A 71 12.72 51.32 14.47
CA SER A 71 13.46 50.63 13.41
C SER A 71 14.34 49.45 13.90
N MET A 72 14.89 49.49 15.11
CA MET A 72 15.69 48.41 15.68
C MET A 72 14.82 47.28 16.26
N CYS A 73 13.67 47.60 16.85
CA CYS A 73 12.70 46.59 17.29
C CYS A 73 12.16 45.78 16.10
N THR A 74 11.81 46.43 14.99
CA THR A 74 11.31 45.72 13.80
C THR A 74 12.36 44.79 13.18
N ALA A 75 13.64 45.17 13.17
CA ALA A 75 14.73 44.35 12.65
C ALA A 75 15.01 43.09 13.48
N ARG A 76 14.90 43.16 14.83
CA ARG A 76 15.09 41.99 15.72
C ARG A 76 13.93 40.98 15.65
N TYR A 77 12.68 41.43 15.47
CA TYR A 77 11.54 40.51 15.34
C TYR A 77 11.40 39.91 13.92
N LEU A 78 11.85 40.62 12.88
CA LEU A 78 11.95 40.06 11.52
C LEU A 78 13.02 38.96 11.41
N SER A 79 14.12 39.07 12.16
CA SER A 79 15.18 38.05 12.19
C SER A 79 14.78 36.80 12.97
N ILE A 80 14.02 36.93 14.07
CA ILE A 80 13.46 35.76 14.80
C ILE A 80 12.33 35.10 14.00
N GLY A 81 11.49 35.88 13.30
CA GLY A 81 10.47 35.36 12.39
C GLY A 81 11.05 34.63 11.18
N ALA A 82 12.12 35.17 10.58
CA ALA A 82 12.82 34.55 9.46
C ALA A 82 13.55 33.25 9.88
N LEU A 83 14.19 33.21 11.06
CA LEU A 83 14.79 31.97 11.59
C LEU A 83 13.76 30.87 11.84
N ASN A 84 12.55 31.21 12.33
CA ASN A 84 11.50 30.23 12.56
C ASN A 84 10.83 29.75 11.26
N ILE A 85 10.72 30.61 10.23
CA ILE A 85 10.22 30.20 8.91
C ILE A 85 11.24 29.30 8.19
N ILE A 86 12.54 29.57 8.33
CA ILE A 86 13.60 28.69 7.83
C ILE A 86 13.61 27.36 8.60
N ALA A 87 13.40 27.36 9.92
CA ALA A 87 13.28 26.13 10.71
C ALA A 87 12.03 25.30 10.34
N LEU A 88 10.89 25.96 10.03
CA LEU A 88 9.68 25.27 9.56
C LEU A 88 9.85 24.74 8.12
N ALA A 89 10.55 25.48 7.25
CA ALA A 89 10.87 25.04 5.89
C ALA A 89 11.91 23.90 5.86
N LEU A 90 12.83 23.84 6.84
CA LEU A 90 13.79 22.75 7.03
C LEU A 90 13.18 21.50 7.69
N LEU A 91 11.98 21.59 8.27
CA LEU A 91 11.23 20.45 8.81
C LEU A 91 10.24 19.85 7.81
N SER A 92 9.91 20.58 6.74
CA SER A 92 9.26 20.03 5.55
C SER A 92 10.30 19.45 4.60
N SER A 93 11.07 18.47 5.08
CA SER A 93 11.52 17.42 4.17
C SER A 93 10.26 16.77 3.65
N SER A 94 9.86 17.11 2.43
CA SER A 94 9.00 16.24 1.64
C SER A 94 9.77 14.94 1.51
N ALA A 95 9.64 14.04 2.48
CA ALA A 95 9.88 12.63 2.26
C ALA A 95 8.89 12.30 1.15
N VAL A 96 9.39 12.26 -0.09
CA VAL A 96 8.66 11.63 -1.18
C VAL A 96 8.34 10.25 -0.64
N ALA A 97 7.05 9.98 -0.42
CA ALA A 97 6.61 8.68 0.05
C ALA A 97 7.23 7.62 -0.88
N GLY A 98 7.86 6.62 -0.29
CA GLY A 98 8.42 5.52 -1.07
C GLY A 98 7.30 4.68 -1.68
N VAL A 99 7.66 3.81 -2.62
CA VAL A 99 6.72 2.90 -3.29
C VAL A 99 5.91 2.07 -2.29
N GLY A 100 6.51 1.70 -1.14
CA GLY A 100 5.84 0.94 -0.08
C GLY A 100 4.80 1.77 0.69
N GLU A 101 5.13 3.01 1.06
CA GLU A 101 4.21 3.95 1.69
C GLU A 101 3.02 4.27 0.78
N ASP A 102 3.26 4.44 -0.52
CA ASP A 102 2.22 4.67 -1.52
C ASP A 102 1.27 3.47 -1.61
N VAL A 103 1.80 2.24 -1.63
CA VAL A 103 0.97 1.02 -1.63
C VAL A 103 0.13 0.91 -0.36
N ALA A 104 0.69 1.22 0.83
CA ALA A 104 -0.09 1.23 2.07
C ALA A 104 -1.23 2.25 2.02
N ALA A 105 -0.98 3.44 1.48
CA ALA A 105 -1.98 4.48 1.28
C ALA A 105 -3.05 4.08 0.25
N GLU A 106 -2.65 3.44 -0.84
CA GLU A 106 -3.56 2.85 -1.84
C GLU A 106 -4.45 1.79 -1.22
N MET A 107 -3.89 0.85 -0.44
CA MET A 107 -4.66 -0.19 0.26
C MET A 107 -5.70 0.42 1.19
N LYS A 108 -5.32 1.44 1.97
CA LYS A 108 -6.25 2.19 2.82
C LYS A 108 -7.35 2.85 2.00
N ARG A 109 -7.01 3.48 0.86
CA ARG A 109 -7.99 4.12 -0.03
C ARG A 109 -8.98 3.10 -0.59
N TYR A 110 -8.51 1.96 -1.07
CA TYR A 110 -9.37 0.88 -1.59
C TYR A 110 -10.26 0.31 -0.50
N TYR A 111 -9.73 0.06 0.69
CA TYR A 111 -10.48 -0.41 1.85
C TYR A 111 -11.61 0.57 2.24
N MET A 112 -11.33 1.87 2.27
CA MET A 112 -12.31 2.90 2.67
C MET A 112 -13.35 3.21 1.57
N ALA A 113 -13.11 2.83 0.32
CA ALA A 113 -14.03 3.10 -0.78
C ALA A 113 -15.21 2.12 -0.75
N THR A 114 -16.35 2.51 -0.16
CA THR A 114 -17.56 1.68 -0.08
C THR A 114 -18.51 1.98 -1.24
N VAL A 115 -18.05 1.81 -2.48
CA VAL A 115 -18.87 2.05 -3.67
C VAL A 115 -19.77 0.84 -3.96
N ASP A 116 -20.94 1.09 -4.52
CA ASP A 116 -21.84 0.02 -4.98
C ASP A 116 -21.28 -0.66 -6.23
N SER A 117 -20.64 0.12 -7.10
CA SER A 117 -20.12 -0.30 -8.40
C SER A 117 -19.01 0.64 -8.89
N CYS A 118 -18.34 0.23 -9.97
CA CYS A 118 -17.26 0.95 -10.63
C CYS A 118 -17.65 1.36 -12.06
N ASP A 119 -16.91 2.32 -12.63
CA ASP A 119 -17.15 2.87 -13.98
C ASP A 119 -18.61 3.28 -14.25
N GLY A 120 -19.21 3.98 -13.29
CA GLY A 120 -20.58 4.48 -13.38
C GLY A 120 -21.64 3.37 -13.46
N GLY A 121 -21.43 2.24 -12.79
CA GLY A 121 -22.40 1.13 -12.75
C GLY A 121 -22.13 -0.01 -13.73
N LYS A 122 -20.98 0.01 -14.43
CA LYS A 122 -20.67 -0.99 -15.48
C LYS A 122 -19.79 -2.13 -14.99
N LEU A 123 -19.08 -1.93 -13.87
CA LEU A 123 -18.14 -2.89 -13.33
C LEU A 123 -18.46 -3.20 -11.86
N PRO A 124 -18.32 -4.47 -11.41
CA PRO A 124 -18.44 -4.82 -10.00
C PRO A 124 -17.46 -4.02 -9.12
N ALA A 125 -17.82 -3.79 -7.86
CA ALA A 125 -17.04 -2.94 -6.95
C ALA A 125 -15.57 -3.38 -6.76
N TYR A 126 -15.24 -4.67 -6.92
CA TYR A 126 -13.85 -5.16 -6.86
C TYR A 126 -12.92 -4.63 -7.96
N TYR A 127 -13.46 -3.96 -8.98
CA TYR A 127 -12.65 -3.29 -10.01
C TYR A 127 -11.98 -2.02 -9.51
N CYS A 128 -12.56 -1.30 -8.55
CA CYS A 128 -12.05 0.00 -8.09
C CYS A 128 -12.03 0.18 -6.56
N SER A 129 -12.49 -0.81 -5.81
CA SER A 129 -12.58 -0.73 -4.35
C SER A 129 -12.41 -2.09 -3.67
N GLY A 130 -12.17 -2.04 -2.36
CA GLY A 130 -11.88 -3.20 -1.54
C GLY A 130 -10.55 -3.88 -1.91
N LEU A 131 -10.17 -4.84 -1.09
CA LEU A 131 -8.94 -5.60 -1.26
C LEU A 131 -9.30 -7.08 -1.38
N MET A 132 -8.88 -7.71 -2.49
CA MET A 132 -8.96 -9.16 -2.63
C MET A 132 -7.72 -9.77 -1.98
N ILE A 133 -7.90 -10.35 -0.80
CA ILE A 133 -6.85 -10.89 0.04
C ILE A 133 -6.87 -12.41 -0.09
N ARG A 134 -5.68 -13.03 -0.10
CA ARG A 134 -5.58 -14.48 0.00
C ARG A 134 -4.56 -14.84 1.05
N GLY A 135 -5.04 -15.40 2.16
CA GLY A 135 -4.18 -16.07 3.12
C GLY A 135 -3.56 -17.34 2.52
N THR A 136 -2.26 -17.55 2.77
CA THR A 136 -1.53 -18.71 2.23
C THR A 136 -0.72 -19.43 3.30
N SER A 137 -0.42 -20.69 3.04
CA SER A 137 0.55 -21.46 3.81
C SER A 137 1.88 -21.53 3.06
N THR A 138 2.97 -21.70 3.78
CA THR A 138 4.29 -21.95 3.17
C THR A 138 4.36 -23.37 2.62
N ASN A 139 4.89 -23.54 1.41
CA ASN A 139 5.10 -24.86 0.81
C ASN A 139 6.43 -24.87 0.04
N PRO A 140 7.32 -25.85 0.27
CA PRO A 140 8.60 -25.92 -0.43
C PRO A 140 8.48 -26.35 -1.90
N LYS A 141 7.30 -26.82 -2.36
CA LYS A 141 7.11 -27.39 -3.71
C LYS A 141 6.54 -26.40 -4.72
N TYR A 142 5.97 -25.28 -4.28
CA TYR A 142 5.38 -24.27 -5.17
C TYR A 142 5.37 -22.90 -4.51
N TYR A 143 5.44 -21.83 -5.31
CA TYR A 143 5.42 -20.47 -4.79
C TYR A 143 4.06 -20.11 -4.22
N THR A 144 4.04 -19.14 -3.29
CA THR A 144 2.82 -18.78 -2.56
C THR A 144 1.66 -18.33 -3.46
N TRP A 145 1.95 -17.81 -4.66
CA TRP A 145 0.93 -17.34 -5.61
C TRP A 145 0.51 -18.40 -6.62
N ASN A 146 1.07 -19.61 -6.57
CA ASN A 146 0.58 -20.72 -7.40
C ASN A 146 -0.71 -21.27 -6.80
N PRO A 147 -1.72 -21.63 -7.62
CA PRO A 147 -2.88 -22.34 -7.10
C PRO A 147 -2.46 -23.63 -6.37
N SER A 148 -3.04 -23.90 -5.20
CA SER A 148 -2.77 -25.14 -4.48
C SER A 148 -3.24 -26.36 -5.29
N PRO A 149 -2.75 -27.58 -5.00
CA PRO A 149 -3.26 -28.80 -5.65
C PRO A 149 -4.80 -28.89 -5.64
N ASP A 150 -5.44 -28.62 -4.51
CA ASP A 150 -6.90 -28.62 -4.40
C ASP A 150 -7.56 -27.50 -5.22
N SER A 151 -6.90 -26.33 -5.29
CA SER A 151 -7.37 -25.24 -6.15
C SER A 151 -7.30 -25.64 -7.63
N LYS A 152 -6.25 -26.36 -8.04
CA LYS A 152 -6.10 -26.87 -9.42
C LYS A 152 -7.15 -27.92 -9.77
N ILE A 153 -7.45 -28.82 -8.83
CA ILE A 153 -8.48 -29.86 -8.99
C ILE A 153 -9.86 -29.22 -9.11
N SER A 154 -10.20 -28.30 -8.19
CA SER A 154 -11.49 -27.62 -8.21
C SER A 154 -11.59 -26.61 -9.35
N GLY A 155 -10.49 -26.01 -9.81
CA GLY A 155 -10.49 -24.94 -10.82
C GLY A 155 -10.78 -23.54 -10.25
N GLY A 156 -10.84 -23.40 -8.93
CA GLY A 156 -10.96 -22.10 -8.28
C GLY A 156 -10.01 -21.91 -7.09
N VAL A 157 -9.83 -20.64 -6.73
CA VAL A 157 -8.87 -20.13 -5.75
C VAL A 157 -9.62 -19.21 -4.80
N SER A 158 -9.67 -19.52 -3.51
CA SER A 158 -10.40 -18.72 -2.53
C SER A 158 -9.65 -17.45 -2.13
N PHE A 159 -10.40 -16.37 -1.98
CA PHE A 159 -9.95 -15.04 -1.52
C PHE A 159 -10.99 -14.45 -0.57
N GLU A 160 -10.55 -13.61 0.34
CA GLU A 160 -11.42 -12.71 1.11
C GLU A 160 -11.52 -11.35 0.40
N TYR A 161 -12.60 -10.62 0.61
CA TYR A 161 -12.81 -9.25 0.11
C TYR A 161 -12.96 -8.27 1.27
N LEU A 162 -11.89 -7.54 1.59
CA LEU A 162 -11.85 -6.63 2.72
C LEU A 162 -12.22 -5.19 2.32
N ARG A 163 -13.27 -4.65 2.96
CA ARG A 163 -13.76 -3.27 2.79
C ARG A 163 -14.29 -2.72 4.11
N ALA A 164 -14.38 -1.40 4.26
CA ALA A 164 -14.70 -0.75 5.54
C ALA A 164 -16.10 -1.08 6.09
N ASP A 165 -17.06 -1.35 5.21
CA ASP A 165 -18.45 -1.72 5.50
C ASP A 165 -18.68 -3.24 5.62
N THR A 166 -17.72 -4.07 5.20
CA THR A 166 -17.81 -5.54 5.26
C THR A 166 -16.69 -6.21 6.02
N LYS A 167 -16.00 -5.45 6.87
CA LYS A 167 -14.81 -5.86 7.62
C LYS A 167 -15.02 -7.09 8.52
N PHE A 168 -13.91 -7.75 8.85
CA PHE A 168 -13.84 -8.94 9.70
C PHE A 168 -12.56 -8.89 10.55
N LYS A 169 -12.50 -9.71 11.60
CA LYS A 169 -11.45 -9.60 12.64
C LYS A 169 -10.08 -10.19 12.26
N ASP A 170 -10.00 -11.09 11.29
CA ASP A 170 -8.76 -11.79 10.91
C ASP A 170 -8.88 -12.41 9.49
N PRO A 171 -7.78 -12.79 8.81
CA PRO A 171 -7.81 -13.33 7.44
C PRO A 171 -8.41 -14.75 7.30
N GLY A 172 -9.09 -15.28 8.33
CA GLY A 172 -9.71 -16.60 8.30
C GLY A 172 -8.71 -17.75 8.31
N VAL A 173 -9.19 -18.95 8.70
CA VAL A 173 -8.50 -20.23 8.55
C VAL A 173 -7.03 -20.22 9.05
N SER A 174 -6.78 -19.50 10.15
CA SER A 174 -5.48 -19.43 10.83
C SER A 174 -4.31 -18.99 9.93
N LYS A 175 -4.57 -18.10 8.97
CA LYS A 175 -3.52 -17.57 8.07
C LYS A 175 -2.82 -16.38 8.69
N ILE A 176 -1.50 -16.37 8.64
CA ILE A 176 -0.69 -15.24 9.15
C ILE A 176 0.04 -14.44 8.07
N LYS A 177 -0.06 -14.87 6.82
CA LYS A 177 0.60 -14.26 5.66
C LYS A 177 -0.15 -14.55 4.37
N GLY A 178 0.18 -13.82 3.33
CA GLY A 178 -0.36 -14.06 2.00
C GLY A 178 -0.08 -12.92 1.04
N PHE A 179 -0.97 -12.72 0.08
CA PHE A 179 -0.86 -11.64 -0.88
C PHE A 179 -2.20 -10.96 -1.15
N VAL A 180 -2.12 -9.74 -1.67
CA VAL A 180 -3.28 -8.89 -1.94
C VAL A 180 -3.30 -8.52 -3.41
N PHE A 181 -4.42 -8.78 -4.08
CA PHE A 181 -4.67 -8.25 -5.41
C PHE A 181 -5.20 -6.83 -5.32
N GLN A 182 -4.66 -5.94 -6.14
CA GLN A 182 -5.25 -4.61 -6.33
C GLN A 182 -6.54 -4.68 -7.16
N PRO A 183 -7.42 -3.68 -7.03
CA PRO A 183 -8.58 -3.55 -7.90
C PRO A 183 -8.17 -3.48 -9.38
N TYR A 184 -8.91 -4.19 -10.23
CA TYR A 184 -8.56 -4.42 -11.64
C TYR A 184 -8.58 -3.19 -12.55
N SER A 185 -9.14 -2.06 -12.12
CA SER A 185 -9.09 -0.79 -12.86
C SER A 185 -7.78 -0.01 -12.64
N TYR A 186 -6.94 -0.44 -11.69
CA TYR A 186 -5.70 0.27 -11.32
C TYR A 186 -4.44 -0.57 -11.57
N LEU A 187 -4.48 -1.43 -12.60
CA LEU A 187 -3.37 -2.32 -12.93
C LEU A 187 -2.08 -1.56 -13.22
N LYS A 188 -1.01 -1.92 -12.52
CA LYS A 188 0.34 -1.37 -12.73
C LYS A 188 1.02 -2.11 -13.91
N PRO A 189 2.01 -1.52 -14.59
CA PRO A 189 2.72 -2.19 -15.66
C PRO A 189 3.21 -3.59 -15.25
N GLY A 190 3.05 -4.58 -16.15
CA GLY A 190 3.37 -5.99 -15.88
C GLY A 190 2.21 -6.81 -15.28
N MET A 191 1.25 -6.19 -14.61
CA MET A 191 0.11 -6.87 -13.96
C MET A 191 -1.07 -7.06 -14.92
N LYS A 192 -0.91 -7.93 -15.93
CA LYS A 192 -1.89 -8.10 -17.01
C LYS A 192 -2.94 -9.19 -16.75
N ARG A 193 -2.73 -10.06 -15.78
CA ARG A 193 -3.65 -11.19 -15.51
C ARG A 193 -4.68 -10.76 -14.48
N THR A 194 -5.95 -10.77 -14.85
CA THR A 194 -7.08 -10.53 -13.94
C THR A 194 -7.89 -11.82 -13.80
N PRO A 195 -7.59 -12.69 -12.82
CA PRO A 195 -8.38 -13.89 -12.59
C PRO A 195 -9.87 -13.54 -12.43
N GLN A 196 -10.73 -14.30 -13.10
CA GLN A 196 -12.18 -14.06 -13.05
C GLN A 196 -12.70 -14.36 -11.64
N VAL A 197 -13.50 -13.46 -11.06
CA VAL A 197 -14.32 -13.77 -9.89
C VAL A 197 -15.48 -14.65 -10.37
N LEU A 198 -15.48 -15.91 -9.97
CA LEU A 198 -16.46 -16.94 -10.33
C LEU A 198 -17.73 -16.80 -9.49
N CYS A 199 -17.59 -16.62 -8.18
CA CYS A 199 -18.70 -16.41 -7.27
C CYS A 199 -18.28 -15.64 -6.01
N SER A 200 -19.29 -15.14 -5.29
CA SER A 200 -19.13 -14.39 -4.04
C SER A 200 -20.13 -14.87 -2.98
N PHE A 201 -19.62 -15.10 -1.78
CA PHE A 201 -20.38 -15.50 -0.59
C PHE A 201 -20.24 -14.42 0.50
N PRO A 202 -21.35 -13.93 1.08
CA PRO A 202 -21.30 -12.94 2.16
C PRO A 202 -20.62 -13.43 3.45
N ILE A 203 -20.62 -14.74 3.71
CA ILE A 203 -19.96 -15.41 4.83
C ILE A 203 -19.09 -16.55 4.28
N ASP A 204 -18.01 -16.91 4.96
CA ASP A 204 -17.19 -18.10 4.67
C ASP A 204 -18.06 -19.33 4.37
N SER A 205 -17.79 -19.97 3.25
CA SER A 205 -18.70 -20.95 2.65
C SER A 205 -18.04 -22.30 2.43
N TRP A 206 -16.80 -22.49 2.90
CA TRP A 206 -16.04 -23.73 2.83
C TRP A 206 -15.94 -24.22 1.39
N THR A 207 -15.56 -23.32 0.49
CA THR A 207 -15.62 -23.56 -0.96
C THR A 207 -14.75 -24.72 -1.47
N ASN A 208 -13.81 -25.22 -0.67
CA ASN A 208 -13.05 -26.44 -0.96
C ASN A 208 -13.93 -27.70 -0.91
N ASN A 209 -15.07 -27.66 -0.23
CA ASN A 209 -16.05 -28.74 -0.12
C ASN A 209 -17.26 -28.51 -1.04
N ARG A 210 -17.18 -27.56 -1.98
CA ARG A 210 -18.25 -27.26 -2.93
C ARG A 210 -17.95 -27.75 -4.34
N ASN A 211 -18.99 -28.19 -5.04
CA ASN A 211 -18.91 -28.52 -6.47
C ASN A 211 -18.83 -27.24 -7.33
N ASP A 212 -18.85 -27.37 -8.66
CA ASP A 212 -18.87 -26.25 -9.61
C ASP A 212 -17.77 -25.20 -9.35
N LEU A 213 -16.52 -25.64 -9.39
CA LEU A 213 -15.37 -24.77 -9.11
C LEU A 213 -15.39 -24.11 -7.72
N GLY A 214 -16.13 -24.69 -6.77
CA GLY A 214 -16.34 -24.16 -5.42
C GLY A 214 -17.51 -23.18 -5.31
N CYS A 215 -18.36 -23.06 -6.32
CA CYS A 215 -19.45 -22.10 -6.39
C CYS A 215 -20.86 -22.70 -6.27
N GLY A 216 -20.98 -24.03 -6.25
CA GLY A 216 -22.27 -24.72 -6.11
C GLY A 216 -22.48 -25.37 -4.74
N ASP A 217 -23.06 -26.56 -4.75
CA ASP A 217 -23.53 -27.26 -3.55
C ASP A 217 -22.37 -27.74 -2.67
N HIS A 218 -22.57 -27.69 -1.35
CA HIS A 218 -21.65 -28.20 -0.36
C HIS A 218 -21.80 -29.72 -0.23
N SER A 219 -20.70 -30.46 -0.14
CA SER A 219 -20.73 -31.93 -0.15
C SER A 219 -21.33 -32.58 1.11
N GLU A 220 -21.58 -31.80 2.16
CA GLU A 220 -22.04 -32.28 3.48
C GLU A 220 -23.50 -31.92 3.79
N THR A 221 -24.20 -31.27 2.87
CA THR A 221 -25.59 -30.87 3.04
C THR A 221 -26.50 -31.79 2.24
N VAL A 222 -27.73 -31.99 2.73
CA VAL A 222 -28.70 -32.92 2.12
C VAL A 222 -29.52 -32.22 1.05
N SER A 223 -29.72 -30.92 1.18
CA SER A 223 -30.32 -30.04 0.17
C SER A 223 -29.28 -29.59 -0.84
N LEU A 224 -29.65 -29.48 -2.11
CA LEU A 224 -28.84 -28.76 -3.10
C LEU A 224 -28.84 -27.26 -2.72
N GLU A 225 -27.71 -26.69 -2.32
CA GLU A 225 -27.50 -25.24 -2.31
C GLU A 225 -27.47 -24.74 -3.74
N THR A 226 -28.66 -24.66 -4.32
CA THR A 226 -28.85 -24.07 -5.62
C THR A 226 -28.33 -22.64 -5.53
N ALA A 227 -27.57 -22.25 -6.55
CA ALA A 227 -27.06 -20.90 -6.69
C ALA A 227 -28.16 -19.86 -6.48
N CYS A 228 -27.79 -18.67 -5.97
CA CYS A 228 -28.80 -17.70 -5.53
C CYS A 228 -29.83 -17.36 -6.62
N GLU A 229 -29.42 -17.27 -7.89
CA GLU A 229 -30.33 -17.05 -9.01
C GLU A 229 -31.36 -18.17 -9.21
N LEU A 230 -31.01 -19.43 -8.94
CA LEU A 230 -31.91 -20.58 -9.03
C LEU A 230 -32.90 -20.62 -7.85
N LYS A 231 -32.57 -19.95 -6.74
CA LYS A 231 -33.47 -19.72 -5.60
C LYS A 231 -34.26 -18.40 -5.73
N ASN A 232 -34.17 -17.71 -6.86
CA ASN A 232 -34.76 -16.38 -7.08
C ASN A 232 -34.30 -15.33 -6.03
N VAL A 233 -33.06 -15.49 -5.55
CA VAL A 233 -32.37 -14.57 -4.64
C VAL A 233 -31.44 -13.68 -5.47
N HIS A 234 -31.82 -12.42 -5.64
CA HIS A 234 -31.08 -11.46 -6.47
C HIS A 234 -30.63 -10.21 -5.70
N THR A 235 -31.13 -10.03 -4.47
CA THR A 235 -30.85 -8.86 -3.63
C THR A 235 -30.24 -9.27 -2.30
N ALA A 236 -29.63 -8.29 -1.63
CA ALA A 236 -29.04 -8.48 -0.31
C ALA A 236 -30.09 -8.91 0.73
N GLU A 237 -31.27 -8.29 0.71
CA GLU A 237 -32.38 -8.59 1.61
C GLU A 237 -32.92 -10.00 1.42
N GLN A 238 -33.10 -10.42 0.15
CA GLN A 238 -33.52 -11.79 -0.15
C GLN A 238 -32.49 -12.80 0.34
N TRP A 239 -31.20 -12.49 0.17
CA TRP A 239 -30.14 -13.37 0.65
C TRP A 239 -30.13 -13.47 2.17
N VAL A 240 -30.29 -12.35 2.89
CA VAL A 240 -30.39 -12.38 4.36
C VAL A 240 -31.59 -13.21 4.81
N ALA A 241 -32.76 -13.02 4.19
CA ALA A 241 -33.95 -13.79 4.51
C ALA A 241 -33.74 -15.30 4.28
N ASP A 242 -33.14 -15.69 3.15
CA ASP A 242 -32.81 -17.09 2.83
C ASP A 242 -31.80 -17.68 3.83
N TYR A 243 -30.73 -16.96 4.13
CA TYR A 243 -29.68 -17.40 5.05
C TYR A 243 -30.22 -17.62 6.48
N LEU A 244 -31.14 -16.78 6.93
CA LEU A 244 -31.80 -16.95 8.24
C LEU A 244 -32.77 -18.15 8.26
N GLN A 245 -33.41 -18.48 7.14
CA GLN A 245 -34.29 -19.67 7.05
C GLN A 245 -33.51 -20.98 7.21
N VAL A 246 -32.28 -21.04 6.72
CA VAL A 246 -31.36 -22.18 6.90
C VAL A 246 -30.57 -22.09 8.22
N GLY A 247 -31.05 -21.28 9.18
CA GLY A 247 -30.47 -21.18 10.52
C GLY A 247 -29.08 -20.54 10.57
N ALA A 248 -28.77 -19.63 9.64
CA ALA A 248 -27.44 -19.02 9.47
C ALA A 248 -26.33 -20.06 9.30
N ASN A 249 -26.63 -21.20 8.67
CA ASN A 249 -25.65 -22.24 8.40
C ASN A 249 -24.74 -21.85 7.24
N HIS A 250 -23.43 -21.72 7.50
CA HIS A 250 -22.40 -21.36 6.52
C HIS A 250 -22.40 -22.29 5.29
N LYS A 251 -22.76 -23.56 5.48
CA LYS A 251 -22.77 -24.58 4.42
C LYS A 251 -24.01 -24.49 3.53
N GLU A 252 -25.13 -24.01 4.06
CA GLU A 252 -26.43 -23.97 3.36
C GLU A 252 -26.73 -22.62 2.70
N GLN A 253 -25.82 -21.64 2.83
CA GLN A 253 -25.96 -20.36 2.14
C GLN A 253 -25.85 -20.53 0.61
N CYS A 254 -26.68 -19.81 -0.15
CA CYS A 254 -26.49 -19.74 -1.60
C CYS A 254 -25.32 -18.81 -1.95
N GLY A 255 -24.59 -19.14 -3.03
CA GLY A 255 -23.55 -18.29 -3.61
C GLY A 255 -24.07 -17.48 -4.80
N PHE A 256 -23.63 -16.22 -4.92
CA PHE A 256 -23.87 -15.42 -6.12
C PHE A 256 -22.88 -15.82 -7.21
N ARG A 257 -23.35 -16.42 -8.31
CA ARG A 257 -22.48 -16.97 -9.38
C ARG A 257 -22.29 -16.05 -10.58
N HIS A 258 -23.15 -15.07 -10.78
CA HIS A 258 -23.01 -14.16 -11.92
C HIS A 258 -22.20 -12.90 -11.59
N VAL A 259 -21.35 -12.89 -10.57
CA VAL A 259 -20.64 -11.68 -10.09
C VAL A 259 -19.53 -11.14 -11.00
N SER A 260 -19.15 -11.87 -12.05
CA SER A 260 -18.14 -11.45 -13.02
C SER A 260 -18.60 -10.27 -13.87
N ALA A 261 -17.70 -9.34 -14.19
CA ALA A 261 -17.96 -8.25 -15.14
C ALA A 261 -18.40 -8.75 -16.54
N ARG A 262 -18.09 -10.01 -16.90
CA ARG A 262 -18.55 -10.62 -18.16
C ARG A 262 -20.08 -10.74 -18.24
N ASN A 263 -20.77 -10.69 -17.10
CA ASN A 263 -22.22 -10.76 -17.01
C ASN A 263 -22.88 -9.37 -17.03
N GLY A 264 -22.14 -8.30 -17.33
CA GLY A 264 -22.67 -6.95 -17.44
C GLY A 264 -23.38 -6.49 -16.16
N ALA A 265 -24.61 -5.99 -16.32
CA ALA A 265 -25.40 -5.45 -15.21
C ALA A 265 -25.69 -6.47 -14.10
N ASP A 266 -25.91 -7.74 -14.45
CA ASP A 266 -26.11 -8.82 -13.47
C ASP A 266 -24.84 -9.04 -12.63
N GLY A 267 -23.67 -8.94 -13.26
CA GLY A 267 -22.35 -8.89 -12.62
C GLY A 267 -22.28 -7.88 -11.50
N VAL A 268 -22.65 -6.65 -11.83
CA VAL A 268 -22.62 -5.53 -10.91
C VAL A 268 -23.64 -5.74 -9.78
N ALA A 269 -24.89 -6.06 -10.14
CA ALA A 269 -25.98 -6.22 -9.19
C ALA A 269 -25.74 -7.36 -8.20
N GLN A 270 -25.31 -8.53 -8.67
CA GLN A 270 -25.08 -9.68 -7.79
C GLN A 270 -23.86 -9.52 -6.89
N PHE A 271 -22.76 -8.92 -7.40
CA PHE A 271 -21.61 -8.64 -6.53
C PHE A 271 -21.99 -7.62 -5.46
N TYR A 272 -22.73 -6.57 -5.84
CA TYR A 272 -23.26 -5.60 -4.89
C TYR A 272 -24.16 -6.24 -3.84
N ALA A 273 -25.09 -7.11 -4.26
CA ALA A 273 -25.97 -7.85 -3.35
C ALA A 273 -25.17 -8.68 -2.34
N SER A 274 -24.11 -9.37 -2.78
CA SER A 274 -23.24 -10.15 -1.90
C SER A 274 -22.56 -9.28 -0.84
N VAL A 275 -21.98 -8.14 -1.24
CA VAL A 275 -21.28 -7.23 -0.33
C VAL A 275 -22.27 -6.56 0.64
N ARG A 276 -23.44 -6.13 0.16
CA ARG A 276 -24.46 -5.49 0.97
C ARG A 276 -25.15 -6.46 1.95
N ALA A 277 -25.35 -7.72 1.56
CA ALA A 277 -25.95 -8.74 2.44
C ALA A 277 -25.18 -8.87 3.76
N ARG A 278 -23.85 -8.83 3.68
CA ARG A 278 -22.99 -8.86 4.87
C ARG A 278 -23.17 -7.64 5.77
N SER A 279 -23.33 -6.45 5.18
CA SER A 279 -23.62 -5.22 5.93
C SER A 279 -25.00 -5.28 6.60
N LEU A 280 -26.00 -5.88 5.94
CA LEU A 280 -27.33 -6.10 6.51
C LEU A 280 -27.26 -7.08 7.69
N LEU A 281 -26.58 -8.22 7.55
CA LEU A 281 -26.39 -9.19 8.64
C LEU A 281 -25.80 -8.56 9.91
N MET A 282 -24.85 -7.64 9.76
CA MET A 282 -24.26 -6.93 10.90
C MET A 282 -25.25 -6.02 11.66
N ASN A 283 -26.41 -5.73 11.07
CA ASN A 283 -27.46 -4.91 11.66
C ASN A 283 -28.71 -5.72 12.08
N GLU A 284 -28.78 -7.01 11.77
CA GLU A 284 -29.96 -7.86 12.07
C GLU A 284 -30.10 -8.17 13.57
N SER A 285 -29.02 -8.62 14.23
CA SER A 285 -29.04 -8.91 15.67
C SER A 285 -27.64 -8.80 16.28
N THR A 286 -27.55 -8.75 17.62
CA THR A 286 -26.26 -8.71 18.32
C THR A 286 -25.43 -9.97 18.04
N GLN A 287 -26.07 -11.14 17.95
CA GLN A 287 -25.41 -12.40 17.68
C GLN A 287 -24.88 -12.46 16.25
N LEU A 288 -25.72 -12.16 15.24
CA LEU A 288 -25.31 -12.14 13.84
C LEU A 288 -24.23 -11.10 13.56
N LYS A 289 -24.30 -9.95 14.24
CA LYS A 289 -23.26 -8.93 14.19
C LYS A 289 -21.90 -9.47 14.65
N LYS A 290 -21.89 -10.22 15.75
CA LYS A 290 -20.69 -10.88 16.25
C LYS A 290 -20.21 -11.94 15.26
N ASP A 291 -21.06 -12.90 14.90
CA ASP A 291 -20.68 -14.02 14.02
C ASP A 291 -20.19 -13.56 12.65
N THR A 292 -20.85 -12.54 12.07
CA THR A 292 -20.42 -11.92 10.81
C THR A 292 -19.08 -11.24 10.96
N PHE A 293 -18.82 -10.50 12.04
CA PHE A 293 -17.51 -9.86 12.25
C PHE A 293 -16.39 -10.88 12.51
N GLU A 294 -16.73 -12.00 13.16
CA GLU A 294 -15.80 -13.06 13.48
C GLU A 294 -15.49 -13.99 12.30
N THR A 295 -16.26 -13.91 11.22
CA THR A 295 -16.11 -14.77 10.04
C THR A 295 -15.86 -13.94 8.79
N GLN A 296 -14.82 -14.24 8.04
CA GLN A 296 -14.54 -13.64 6.74
C GLN A 296 -15.68 -13.87 5.73
N ASN A 297 -15.69 -13.12 4.64
CA ASN A 297 -16.46 -13.47 3.43
C ASN A 297 -15.60 -14.35 2.51
N GLU A 298 -16.17 -14.85 1.43
CA GLU A 298 -15.41 -15.70 0.52
C GLU A 298 -15.73 -15.43 -0.95
N LEU A 299 -14.70 -15.13 -1.72
CA LEU A 299 -14.71 -15.08 -3.17
C LEU A 299 -14.04 -16.34 -3.72
N ARG A 300 -14.55 -16.83 -4.85
CA ARG A 300 -13.83 -17.81 -5.67
C ARG A 300 -13.35 -17.17 -6.95
N LEU A 301 -12.04 -17.21 -7.17
CA LEU A 301 -11.41 -16.75 -8.40
C LEU A 301 -11.01 -17.94 -9.26
N ALA A 302 -11.10 -17.83 -10.58
CA ALA A 302 -10.60 -18.85 -11.50
C ALA A 302 -9.10 -19.08 -11.29
N THR A 303 -8.66 -20.34 -11.44
CA THR A 303 -7.23 -20.67 -11.39
C THR A 303 -6.43 -20.01 -12.52
N TRP A 304 -5.12 -19.96 -12.32
CA TRP A 304 -4.15 -19.50 -13.31
C TRP A 304 -2.98 -20.49 -13.42
N PRO A 305 -2.17 -20.42 -14.48
CA PRO A 305 -0.98 -21.26 -14.59
C PRO A 305 0.00 -21.01 -13.44
N ASP A 306 0.70 -22.06 -13.02
CA ASP A 306 1.81 -21.92 -12.09
C ASP A 306 2.85 -20.91 -12.61
N ASP A 307 3.53 -20.28 -11.67
CA ASP A 307 4.64 -19.35 -11.89
C ASP A 307 4.23 -18.14 -12.73
N SER A 308 2.92 -17.82 -12.75
CA SER A 308 2.40 -16.64 -13.44
C SER A 308 3.02 -15.36 -12.88
N THR A 309 3.80 -14.69 -13.71
CA THR A 309 4.48 -13.44 -13.37
C THR A 309 3.57 -12.21 -13.43
N SER A 310 2.47 -12.27 -14.18
CA SER A 310 1.62 -11.11 -14.49
C SER A 310 0.42 -10.90 -13.57
N LEU A 311 0.41 -11.53 -12.39
CA LEU A 311 -0.69 -11.37 -11.42
C LEU A 311 -0.76 -9.95 -10.86
N PRO A 312 -1.94 -9.47 -10.43
CA PRO A 312 -2.13 -8.11 -9.95
C PRO A 312 -1.81 -7.98 -8.46
N ILE A 313 -0.71 -8.60 -8.02
CA ILE A 313 -0.28 -8.56 -6.62
C ILE A 313 0.29 -7.18 -6.32
N MET A 314 -0.39 -6.43 -5.45
CA MET A 314 0.08 -5.10 -5.02
C MET A 314 0.92 -5.16 -3.76
N ALA A 315 0.73 -6.18 -2.92
CA ALA A 315 1.47 -6.39 -1.70
C ALA A 315 1.50 -7.87 -1.32
N PHE A 316 2.63 -8.30 -0.74
CA PHE A 316 2.60 -9.41 0.21
C PHE A 316 2.19 -8.86 1.57
N PHE A 317 1.54 -9.69 2.38
CA PHE A 317 1.13 -9.26 3.71
C PHE A 317 1.52 -10.27 4.78
N TYR A 318 1.60 -9.75 6.00
CA TYR A 318 1.56 -10.55 7.21
C TYR A 318 0.66 -9.89 8.26
N VAL A 319 0.28 -10.68 9.25
CA VAL A 319 -0.39 -10.22 10.48
C VAL A 319 0.40 -10.70 11.70
N GLU A 320 0.11 -10.10 12.85
CA GLU A 320 0.54 -10.62 14.15
C GLU A 320 -0.63 -11.38 14.76
N ASP A 321 -0.45 -12.67 15.01
CA ASP A 321 -1.48 -13.50 15.64
C ASP A 321 -1.03 -13.97 17.05
N PRO A 322 -1.89 -13.89 18.08
CA PRO A 322 -1.53 -14.33 19.43
C PRO A 322 -1.18 -15.81 19.58
N HIS A 323 -1.70 -16.68 18.70
CA HIS A 323 -1.51 -18.13 18.74
C HIS A 323 -0.44 -18.61 17.75
N PHE A 324 -0.40 -18.02 16.55
CA PHE A 324 0.50 -18.42 15.47
C PHE A 324 1.76 -17.55 15.35
N GLY A 325 1.83 -16.43 16.08
CA GLY A 325 2.94 -15.49 16.04
C GLY A 325 2.93 -14.60 14.79
N SER A 326 4.10 -14.06 14.47
CA SER A 326 4.28 -13.15 13.33
C SER A 326 4.45 -13.90 12.01
N GLY A 327 3.67 -13.52 10.99
CA GLY A 327 3.86 -14.01 9.62
C GLY A 327 5.03 -13.39 8.86
N LEU A 328 5.75 -12.43 9.45
CA LEU A 328 6.73 -11.58 8.76
C LEU A 328 7.79 -12.38 8.00
N LYS A 329 8.41 -13.39 8.64
CA LYS A 329 9.46 -14.21 7.99
C LYS A 329 8.96 -14.93 6.73
N PHE A 330 7.70 -15.35 6.72
CA PHE A 330 7.10 -16.01 5.56
C PHE A 330 6.77 -15.00 4.46
N ALA A 331 6.29 -13.81 4.80
CA ALA A 331 6.07 -12.74 3.83
C ALA A 331 7.40 -12.25 3.21
N GLN A 332 8.49 -12.21 3.99
CA GLN A 332 9.84 -11.93 3.50
C GLN A 332 10.31 -12.97 2.48
N HIS A 333 10.11 -14.25 2.79
CA HIS A 333 10.41 -15.33 1.84
C HIS A 333 9.60 -15.18 0.54
N ASP A 334 8.28 -14.94 0.65
CA ASP A 334 7.41 -14.75 -0.51
C ASP A 334 7.81 -13.53 -1.37
N GLN A 335 8.17 -12.41 -0.73
CA GLN A 335 8.67 -11.22 -1.41
C GLN A 335 9.95 -11.51 -2.20
N GLN A 336 10.91 -12.22 -1.58
CA GLN A 336 12.16 -12.58 -2.25
C GLN A 336 11.89 -13.50 -3.44
N ASP A 337 11.08 -14.55 -3.24
CA ASP A 337 10.70 -15.47 -4.32
C ASP A 337 10.06 -14.75 -5.49
N TRP A 338 9.14 -13.81 -5.22
CA TRP A 338 8.47 -13.04 -6.27
C TRP A 338 9.46 -12.27 -7.14
N VAL A 339 10.37 -11.52 -6.51
CA VAL A 339 11.37 -10.72 -7.25
C VAL A 339 12.29 -11.63 -8.06
N VAL A 340 12.79 -12.71 -7.45
CA VAL A 340 13.70 -13.66 -8.12
C VAL A 340 13.03 -14.36 -9.29
N LYS A 341 11.76 -14.74 -9.18
CA LYS A 341 11.08 -15.57 -10.17
C LYS A 341 10.41 -14.80 -11.28
N THR A 342 9.84 -13.66 -10.97
CA THR A 342 9.07 -12.90 -11.96
C THR A 342 9.93 -11.90 -12.72
N GLY A 343 11.07 -11.48 -12.15
CA GLY A 343 11.83 -10.34 -12.65
C GLY A 343 11.05 -9.02 -12.59
N HIS A 344 9.91 -8.99 -11.87
CA HIS A 344 9.12 -7.78 -11.67
C HIS A 344 9.80 -6.83 -10.69
N SER A 345 9.49 -5.55 -10.88
CA SER A 345 9.75 -4.51 -9.90
C SER A 345 9.13 -4.86 -8.54
N TYR A 346 9.81 -4.40 -7.49
CA TYR A 346 9.43 -4.46 -6.07
C TYR A 346 7.92 -4.49 -5.77
N VAL A 347 7.50 -5.53 -5.04
CA VAL A 347 6.20 -5.64 -4.38
C VAL A 347 6.45 -5.55 -2.87
N PRO A 348 5.90 -4.55 -2.15
CA PRO A 348 6.17 -4.37 -0.73
C PRO A 348 5.49 -5.44 0.12
N ILE A 349 6.05 -5.65 1.31
CA ILE A 349 5.39 -6.31 2.42
C ILE A 349 4.63 -5.26 3.22
N ILE A 350 3.35 -5.48 3.44
CA ILE A 350 2.48 -4.62 4.24
C ILE A 350 1.95 -5.41 5.43
N LYS A 351 2.15 -4.88 6.65
CA LYS A 351 1.49 -5.41 7.83
C LYS A 351 0.02 -5.03 7.78
N ILE A 352 -0.87 -6.02 7.79
CA ILE A 352 -2.31 -5.78 7.95
C ILE A 352 -2.64 -5.92 9.43
N ILE A 353 -3.18 -4.85 10.00
CA ILE A 353 -3.79 -4.86 11.33
C ILE A 353 -5.29 -4.91 11.11
N TYR A 354 -5.89 -6.08 11.32
CA TYR A 354 -7.33 -6.23 11.23
C TYR A 354 -8.02 -5.48 12.39
N PRO A 355 -9.26 -5.01 12.20
CA PRO A 355 -9.98 -4.24 13.22
C PRO A 355 -10.16 -5.09 14.49
N PRO A 356 -9.76 -4.61 15.68
CA PRO A 356 -9.97 -5.33 16.94
C PRO A 356 -11.46 -5.46 17.29
N THR A 357 -12.25 -4.44 16.95
CA THR A 357 -13.71 -4.44 17.12
C THR A 357 -14.42 -3.97 15.85
N ILE A 358 -15.72 -4.22 15.77
CA ILE A 358 -16.56 -3.76 14.66
C ILE A 358 -16.64 -2.22 14.50
N ASN A 359 -16.23 -1.45 15.51
CA ASN A 359 -16.20 0.02 15.42
C ASN A 359 -14.84 0.53 14.92
N ASP A 360 -13.84 -0.35 14.86
CA ASP A 360 -12.50 -0.01 14.37
C ASP A 360 -12.39 -0.23 12.86
N HIS A 361 -11.27 0.25 12.32
CA HIS A 361 -10.89 0.04 10.93
C HIS A 361 -9.61 -0.77 10.83
N ALA A 362 -9.48 -1.52 9.73
CA ALA A 362 -8.20 -2.12 9.39
C ALA A 362 -7.15 -1.03 9.12
N ALA A 363 -5.89 -1.32 9.47
CA ALA A 363 -4.75 -0.49 9.13
C ALA A 363 -3.76 -1.26 8.27
N PHE A 364 -3.12 -0.53 7.36
CA PHE A 364 -2.13 -1.04 6.42
C PHE A 364 -0.83 -0.30 6.68
N VAL A 365 0.14 -1.01 7.25
CA VAL A 365 1.38 -0.40 7.74
C VAL A 365 2.54 -0.89 6.90
N PHE A 366 3.20 0.05 6.22
CA PHE A 366 4.49 -0.18 5.61
C PHE A 366 5.59 0.08 6.64
N ASN A 367 6.56 -0.83 6.70
CA ASN A 367 7.77 -0.66 7.49
C ASN A 367 8.99 -1.04 6.61
N PRO A 368 9.95 -0.12 6.40
CA PRO A 368 11.16 -0.42 5.64
C PRO A 368 11.96 -1.62 6.20
N ALA A 369 11.92 -1.84 7.52
CA ALA A 369 12.63 -2.96 8.16
C ALA A 369 11.99 -4.32 7.88
N ASP A 370 10.74 -4.36 7.42
CA ASP A 370 10.06 -5.61 7.07
C ASP A 370 10.52 -6.13 5.71
N GLN A 371 11.10 -5.26 4.86
CA GLN A 371 11.44 -5.56 3.48
C GLN A 371 12.79 -6.29 3.36
N VAL A 372 12.89 -7.20 2.40
CA VAL A 372 14.12 -7.92 2.03
C VAL A 372 14.57 -7.68 0.59
N VAL A 373 13.81 -6.89 -0.18
CA VAL A 373 14.22 -6.35 -1.48
C VAL A 373 13.99 -4.83 -1.53
N CYS A 374 14.75 -4.12 -2.38
CA CYS A 374 14.54 -2.68 -2.59
C CYS A 374 13.73 -2.37 -3.84
N PRO A 375 12.93 -1.28 -3.85
CA PRO A 375 12.37 -0.70 -5.08
C PRO A 375 13.45 -0.16 -6.00
N LYS A 376 14.52 0.35 -5.41
CA LYS A 376 15.71 0.85 -6.08
C LYS A 376 16.89 0.68 -5.14
N TYR A 377 18.00 0.11 -5.58
CA TYR A 377 19.23 -0.02 -4.80
C TYR A 377 20.11 1.22 -4.88
N PHE A 378 20.04 1.99 -5.98
CA PHE A 378 20.89 3.17 -6.19
C PHE A 378 20.10 4.41 -6.62
N ASP A 379 20.18 5.51 -5.87
CA ASP A 379 19.53 6.79 -6.24
C ASP A 379 20.12 7.41 -7.51
N ALA A 380 21.42 7.22 -7.75
CA ALA A 380 22.10 7.68 -8.95
C ALA A 380 23.25 6.74 -9.33
N SER A 381 23.59 6.73 -10.61
CA SER A 381 24.70 6.00 -11.19
C SER A 381 25.28 6.79 -12.37
N THR A 382 26.60 7.04 -12.35
CA THR A 382 27.30 7.85 -13.35
C THR A 382 28.68 7.30 -13.63
N TRP A 383 29.09 7.29 -14.88
CA TRP A 383 30.46 6.91 -15.27
C TRP A 383 31.48 7.97 -14.88
N SER A 384 32.64 7.52 -14.40
CA SER A 384 33.83 8.34 -14.15
C SER A 384 35.04 7.63 -14.75
N GLU A 385 35.90 8.38 -15.44
CA GLU A 385 37.14 7.85 -16.01
C GLU A 385 38.34 8.26 -15.18
N LYS A 386 39.28 7.33 -15.00
CA LYS A 386 40.60 7.62 -14.47
C LYS A 386 41.64 6.72 -15.13
N ASP A 387 42.73 7.29 -15.62
CA ASP A 387 43.85 6.56 -16.22
C ASP A 387 43.43 5.59 -17.34
N GLY A 388 42.46 5.99 -18.17
CA GLY A 388 41.93 5.18 -19.28
C GLY A 388 41.00 4.05 -18.85
N LYS A 389 40.56 4.01 -17.58
CA LYS A 389 39.67 2.99 -17.03
C LYS A 389 38.39 3.63 -16.52
N TRP A 390 37.27 3.00 -16.85
CA TRP A 390 35.93 3.43 -16.44
C TRP A 390 35.52 2.78 -15.12
N SER A 391 35.03 3.60 -14.19
CA SER A 391 34.35 3.18 -12.98
C SER A 391 32.92 3.72 -12.99
N LEU A 392 31.97 2.90 -12.58
CA LEU A 392 30.59 3.32 -12.35
C LEU A 392 30.46 3.82 -10.90
N VAL A 393 30.23 5.12 -10.74
CA VAL A 393 30.02 5.74 -9.44
C VAL A 393 28.54 5.66 -9.12
N VAL A 394 28.19 4.99 -8.02
CA VAL A 394 26.79 4.81 -7.60
C VAL A 394 26.54 5.46 -6.25
N ILE A 395 25.33 5.99 -6.06
CA ILE A 395 24.83 6.53 -4.80
C ILE A 395 23.80 5.53 -4.26
N PRO A 396 24.10 4.77 -3.19
CA PRO A 396 23.12 3.87 -2.59
C PRO A 396 21.86 4.63 -2.17
N SER A 397 20.70 4.05 -2.48
CA SER A 397 19.39 4.59 -2.09
C SER A 397 19.18 4.51 -0.57
N ALA A 398 18.14 5.17 -0.07
CA ALA A 398 17.73 5.02 1.34
C ALA A 398 17.52 3.53 1.69
N CYS A 399 16.80 2.78 0.86
CA CYS A 399 16.60 1.34 1.06
C CYS A 399 17.92 0.56 1.00
N GLY A 400 18.76 0.80 -0.02
CA GLY A 400 20.04 0.11 -0.16
C GLY A 400 20.98 0.33 1.03
N ARG A 401 20.81 1.44 1.76
CA ARG A 401 21.56 1.74 2.99
C ARG A 401 21.03 1.03 4.23
N THR A 402 19.74 0.72 4.29
CA THR A 402 19.09 0.24 5.52
C THR A 402 18.56 -1.19 5.44
N ILE A 403 18.45 -1.78 4.25
CA ILE A 403 17.87 -3.11 4.08
C ILE A 403 18.65 -4.18 4.84
N GLY A 404 17.96 -5.06 5.58
CA GLY A 404 18.62 -6.06 6.42
C GLY A 404 19.49 -7.01 5.60
N THR A 405 18.88 -7.65 4.59
CA THR A 405 19.57 -8.53 3.63
C THR A 405 19.76 -7.78 2.33
N PHE A 406 21.00 -7.58 1.90
CA PHE A 406 21.30 -6.87 0.65
C PHE A 406 21.45 -7.87 -0.50
N ASP A 407 20.53 -7.85 -1.46
CA ASP A 407 20.61 -8.68 -2.66
C ASP A 407 21.53 -8.02 -3.71
N SER A 408 22.81 -8.40 -3.70
CA SER A 408 23.79 -7.85 -4.64
C SER A 408 23.55 -8.27 -6.09
N GLN A 409 22.81 -9.36 -6.33
CA GLN A 409 22.46 -9.80 -7.68
C GLN A 409 21.38 -8.90 -8.26
N ALA A 410 20.32 -8.61 -7.49
CA ALA A 410 19.29 -7.67 -7.89
C ALA A 410 19.86 -6.25 -8.10
N ALA A 411 20.71 -5.79 -7.17
CA ALA A 411 21.39 -4.51 -7.31
C ALA A 411 22.31 -4.46 -8.54
N SER A 412 23.05 -5.53 -8.83
CA SER A 412 23.85 -5.63 -10.05
C SER A 412 22.97 -5.60 -11.30
N LYS A 413 21.83 -6.31 -11.30
CA LYS A 413 20.88 -6.31 -12.41
C LYS A 413 20.33 -4.91 -12.68
N GLU A 414 19.97 -4.15 -11.64
CA GLU A 414 19.53 -2.75 -11.77
C GLU A 414 20.56 -1.91 -12.56
N LEU A 415 21.84 -2.02 -12.20
CA LEU A 415 22.91 -1.30 -12.91
C LEU A 415 23.13 -1.83 -14.34
N MET A 416 22.99 -3.13 -14.57
CA MET A 416 23.11 -3.71 -15.90
C MET A 416 21.97 -3.30 -16.84
N ASP A 417 20.74 -3.19 -16.31
CA ASP A 417 19.59 -2.72 -17.08
C ASP A 417 19.75 -1.24 -17.45
N LEU A 418 20.39 -0.43 -16.59
CA LEU A 418 20.65 0.99 -16.83
C LEU A 418 21.86 1.24 -17.75
N HIS A 419 22.96 0.50 -17.56
CA HIS A 419 24.28 0.84 -18.12
C HIS A 419 24.93 -0.28 -18.92
N GLY A 420 24.37 -1.50 -18.94
CA GLY A 420 25.00 -2.64 -19.61
C GLY A 420 25.17 -2.46 -21.13
N GLN A 421 24.46 -1.49 -21.72
CA GLN A 421 24.60 -1.14 -23.13
C GLN A 421 25.54 0.05 -23.40
N ASP A 422 26.01 0.74 -22.36
CA ASP A 422 26.86 1.92 -22.48
C ASP A 422 28.22 1.59 -23.08
N SER A 423 28.77 2.53 -23.84
CA SER A 423 30.12 2.39 -24.44
C SER A 423 31.21 2.21 -23.38
N GLN A 424 31.05 2.84 -22.22
CA GLN A 424 31.95 2.78 -21.08
C GLN A 424 31.97 1.38 -20.47
N PHE A 425 30.80 0.73 -20.36
CA PHE A 425 30.69 -0.64 -19.88
C PHE A 425 31.37 -1.62 -20.84
N LYS A 426 31.24 -1.39 -22.14
CA LYS A 426 31.80 -2.22 -23.21
C LYS A 426 33.25 -1.89 -23.57
N ALA A 427 33.83 -0.85 -22.98
CA ALA A 427 35.19 -0.38 -23.30
C ALA A 427 36.27 -1.42 -22.96
N LEU A 428 35.98 -2.30 -21.99
CA LEU A 428 36.79 -3.45 -21.62
C LEU A 428 35.89 -4.70 -21.58
N PRO A 429 36.44 -5.92 -21.74
CA PRO A 429 35.69 -7.13 -21.47
C PRO A 429 35.07 -7.06 -20.07
N SER A 430 33.76 -7.24 -19.98
CA SER A 430 33.08 -7.27 -18.68
C SER A 430 33.70 -8.41 -17.86
N GLY A 431 34.13 -8.09 -16.65
CA GLY A 431 34.49 -9.11 -15.70
C GLY A 431 33.25 -9.62 -14.96
N ASP A 432 33.44 -10.61 -14.09
CA ASP A 432 32.40 -11.27 -13.29
C ASP A 432 32.29 -10.70 -11.86
N SER A 433 32.88 -9.53 -11.60
CA SER A 433 33.03 -9.00 -10.24
C SER A 433 31.89 -8.10 -9.76
N LEU A 434 31.01 -7.57 -10.62
CA LEU A 434 30.05 -6.53 -10.22
C LEU A 434 29.17 -6.92 -9.00
N PRO A 435 28.53 -8.10 -8.94
CA PRO A 435 27.80 -8.51 -7.73
C PRO A 435 28.69 -8.69 -6.50
N VAL A 436 29.95 -9.07 -6.69
CA VAL A 436 30.93 -9.28 -5.61
C VAL A 436 31.42 -7.93 -5.04
N GLN A 437 31.71 -6.96 -5.89
CA GLN A 437 32.05 -5.59 -5.48
C GLN A 437 30.90 -4.97 -4.70
N ILE A 438 29.67 -5.06 -5.22
CA ILE A 438 28.47 -4.54 -4.58
C ILE A 438 28.26 -5.21 -3.21
N SER A 439 28.38 -6.54 -3.12
CA SER A 439 28.27 -7.26 -1.85
C SER A 439 29.31 -6.80 -0.82
N CYS A 440 30.56 -6.66 -1.24
CA CYS A 440 31.65 -6.18 -0.38
C CYS A 440 31.40 -4.73 0.11
N LEU A 441 30.99 -3.84 -0.79
CA LEU A 441 30.68 -2.44 -0.48
C LEU A 441 29.46 -2.32 0.44
N ALA A 442 28.41 -3.09 0.19
CA ALA A 442 27.22 -3.13 1.03
C ALA A 442 27.51 -3.68 2.43
N SER A 443 28.45 -4.62 2.56
CA SER A 443 28.80 -5.22 3.86
C SER A 443 29.76 -4.36 4.69
N ASN A 444 30.72 -3.68 4.04
CA ASN A 444 31.83 -3.01 4.74
C ASN A 444 31.76 -1.49 4.67
N TYR A 445 31.08 -0.92 3.68
CA TYR A 445 31.11 0.51 3.35
C TYR A 445 29.71 1.11 3.13
N ARG A 446 28.67 0.51 3.73
CA ARG A 446 27.28 0.88 3.51
C ARG A 446 26.96 2.35 3.78
N GLY A 447 27.63 2.93 4.78
CA GLY A 447 27.47 4.34 5.15
C GLY A 447 28.13 5.35 4.19
N LYS A 448 28.95 4.90 3.23
CA LYS A 448 29.59 5.82 2.26
C LYS A 448 28.55 6.41 1.32
N SER A 449 28.64 7.71 1.05
CA SER A 449 27.70 8.41 0.17
C SER A 449 27.78 7.94 -1.28
N ARG A 450 28.96 7.48 -1.72
CA ARG A 450 29.24 6.97 -3.06
C ARG A 450 30.03 5.68 -3.00
N TRP A 451 29.74 4.77 -3.92
CA TRP A 451 30.58 3.60 -4.20
C TRP A 451 31.15 3.70 -5.61
N TYR A 452 32.35 3.17 -5.80
CA TYR A 452 33.04 3.11 -7.08
C TYR A 452 33.13 1.66 -7.49
N LEU A 453 32.46 1.31 -8.57
CA LEU A 453 32.41 -0.04 -9.12
C LEU A 453 33.24 -0.07 -10.40
N GLU A 454 34.04 -1.11 -10.59
CA GLU A 454 34.91 -1.31 -11.74
C GLU A 454 34.51 -2.61 -12.48
N PRO A 455 33.46 -2.59 -13.31
CA PRO A 455 32.81 -3.82 -13.82
C PRO A 455 33.69 -4.71 -14.70
N TRP A 456 34.80 -4.17 -15.19
CA TRP A 456 35.79 -4.87 -16.02
C TRP A 456 36.72 -5.80 -15.22
N ARG A 457 36.68 -5.75 -13.88
CA ARG A 457 37.48 -6.63 -13.00
C ARG A 457 36.89 -8.03 -12.88
N SER A 458 37.73 -9.04 -12.65
CA SER A 458 37.27 -10.39 -12.31
C SER A 458 37.40 -10.66 -10.81
N ALA A 459 36.42 -11.35 -10.24
CA ALA A 459 36.47 -11.84 -8.86
C ALA A 459 36.68 -13.36 -8.78
N ARG A 460 36.98 -14.01 -9.92
CA ARG A 460 37.05 -15.47 -10.01
C ARG A 460 38.17 -16.03 -9.14
N GLY A 461 37.79 -16.99 -8.28
CA GLY A 461 38.74 -17.66 -7.39
C GLY A 461 39.20 -16.84 -6.19
N LEU A 462 38.64 -15.65 -5.97
CA LEU A 462 38.95 -14.82 -4.80
C LEU A 462 38.00 -15.11 -3.65
N THR A 463 38.53 -15.08 -2.43
CA THR A 463 37.74 -15.10 -1.19
C THR A 463 37.23 -13.70 -0.84
N GLU A 464 36.21 -13.62 0.00
CA GLU A 464 35.68 -12.34 0.50
C GLU A 464 36.76 -11.48 1.16
N ALA A 465 37.69 -12.10 1.90
CA ALA A 465 38.81 -11.42 2.53
C ALA A 465 39.78 -10.81 1.50
N GLN A 466 40.03 -11.50 0.39
CA GLN A 466 40.89 -10.99 -0.70
C GLN A 466 40.22 -9.82 -1.42
N VAL A 467 38.92 -9.91 -1.69
CA VAL A 467 38.13 -8.82 -2.28
C VAL A 467 38.14 -7.58 -1.36
N LEU A 468 37.96 -7.77 -0.05
CA LEU A 468 38.01 -6.69 0.92
C LEU A 468 39.40 -6.05 1.00
N ALA A 469 40.46 -6.86 1.00
CA ALA A 469 41.84 -6.36 1.00
C ALA A 469 42.17 -5.52 -0.25
N ALA A 470 41.51 -5.80 -1.38
CA ALA A 470 41.57 -4.98 -2.60
C ALA A 470 40.64 -3.76 -2.58
N GLY A 471 40.06 -3.40 -1.43
CA GLY A 471 39.15 -2.26 -1.30
C GLY A 471 37.81 -2.46 -2.01
N CYS A 472 37.33 -3.71 -2.09
CA CYS A 472 36.16 -4.13 -2.85
C CYS A 472 36.25 -3.98 -4.38
N ASN A 473 37.45 -3.73 -4.93
CA ASN A 473 37.71 -3.67 -6.38
C ASN A 473 38.85 -4.65 -6.75
N PRO A 474 38.56 -5.97 -6.83
CA PRO A 474 39.55 -7.04 -6.93
C PRO A 474 40.41 -7.05 -8.20
#